data_AF-A0AA39YA04-F1
#
_entry.id   AF-A0AA39YA04-F1
#
_cell.length_a   1.000
_cell.length_b   1.000
_cell.length_c   1.000
_cell.angle_alpha   90.00
_cell.angle_beta   90.00
_cell.angle_gamma   90.00
#
_symmetry.space_group_name_H-M   'P 1'
#
loop_
_entity.id
_entity.type
_entity.pdbx_description
1 polymer ?
#
loop_
_entity_poly.entity_id
_entity_poly.type
_entity_poly.pdbx_seq_one_letter_code
_entity_poly.pdbx_strand_id
1 'polypeptide(L)'
;MTATNQTVVVKGMNPGGHNTRTLAVPPNNPNLLIVSLGSAGNIDNPTTEKETGRAIVKVFDLSKTPAGGWTYNTEGWFLGYGLRNEIGIIFDGNNMVWGVENSGDQLTRAIQGGRSVDVHIDNPAEELNYLGDPSKSNEQWYGYPTCWTVGDPSVIADKTFKIGQQFVITPNATFDDASCAAKSVPPRLSMRAHSAPIDGKFDKDYKNLYVSLHGSWNRQPATGYKVIQIPFTKLEDERYDPVAPQDAPFSEGYKDILWTQNEGSCSSATCLRPTGITWHPDGSRMYVASDGSSGELYILYKA
;
A
#
# COMPACT_ATOMS: atom_id res chain seq x y z
N MET A 1 10.17 19.91 22.25
CA MET A 1 11.55 19.40 22.08
C MET A 1 12.15 20.09 20.87
N THR A 2 13.29 20.77 21.03
CA THR A 2 14.04 21.31 19.88
C THR A 2 15.15 20.32 19.58
N ALA A 3 15.12 19.69 18.40
CA ALA A 3 16.20 18.82 17.98
C ALA A 3 17.45 19.67 17.69
N THR A 4 18.53 19.47 18.46
CA THR A 4 19.86 20.01 18.17
C THR A 4 20.68 18.99 17.36
N ASN A 5 21.74 19.44 16.67
CA ASN A 5 22.60 18.57 15.84
C ASN A 5 21.88 17.83 14.69
N GLN A 6 20.93 18.51 14.04
CA GLN A 6 20.24 17.96 12.88
C GLN A 6 21.22 17.68 11.74
N THR A 7 21.08 16.50 11.13
CA THR A 7 21.84 16.09 9.94
C THR A 7 20.86 15.78 8.83
N VAL A 8 21.13 16.30 7.64
CA VAL A 8 20.36 15.96 6.44
C VAL A 8 20.79 14.56 5.98
N VAL A 9 19.86 13.61 6.03
CA VAL A 9 20.09 12.23 5.60
C VAL A 9 19.62 12.02 4.17
N VAL A 10 18.40 12.47 3.84
CA VAL A 10 17.83 12.42 2.50
C VAL A 10 17.15 13.76 2.21
N LYS A 11 17.31 14.28 0.99
CA LYS A 11 16.75 15.56 0.52
C LYS A 11 16.23 15.45 -0.91
N GLY A 12 15.63 16.52 -1.42
CA GLY A 12 15.25 16.63 -2.82
C GLY A 12 14.11 15.68 -3.21
N MET A 13 13.26 15.32 -2.25
CA MET A 13 12.02 14.59 -2.53
C MET A 13 11.06 15.54 -3.26
N ASN A 14 10.65 15.17 -4.47
CA ASN A 14 9.71 15.99 -5.24
C ASN A 14 8.39 16.18 -4.45
N PRO A 15 7.87 17.41 -4.35
CA PRO A 15 6.54 17.65 -3.81
C PRO A 15 5.47 17.11 -4.77
N GLY A 16 4.29 16.78 -4.25
CA GLY A 16 3.19 16.19 -5.01
C GLY A 16 1.88 16.25 -4.23
N GLY A 17 0.81 15.67 -4.78
CA GLY A 17 -0.49 15.54 -4.09
C GLY A 17 -0.42 14.65 -2.84
N HIS A 18 0.40 13.60 -2.85
CA HIS A 18 0.63 12.75 -1.69
C HIS A 18 1.85 13.24 -0.88
N ASN A 19 1.58 13.81 0.30
CA ASN A 19 2.58 14.55 1.09
C ASN A 19 3.25 13.73 2.20
N THR A 20 2.78 12.53 2.50
CA THR A 20 3.42 11.64 3.46
C THR A 20 4.74 11.11 2.91
N ARG A 21 5.70 10.88 3.81
CA ARG A 21 6.99 10.23 3.52
C ARG A 21 7.21 9.18 4.59
N THR A 22 6.72 7.96 4.35
CA THR A 22 6.88 6.89 5.34
C THR A 22 8.35 6.57 5.49
N LEU A 23 8.81 6.54 6.73
CA LEU A 23 10.17 6.17 7.10
C LEU A 23 10.12 4.83 7.81
N ALA A 24 10.89 3.86 7.34
CA ALA A 24 10.99 2.56 7.97
C ALA A 24 12.44 2.09 8.04
N VAL A 25 12.83 1.52 9.18
CA VAL A 25 14.15 0.94 9.40
C VAL A 25 13.96 -0.58 9.53
N PRO A 26 14.54 -1.39 8.63
CA PRO A 26 14.43 -2.84 8.70
C PRO A 26 15.05 -3.35 10.02
N PRO A 27 14.34 -4.16 10.82
CA PRO A 27 14.83 -4.67 12.10
C PRO A 27 16.22 -5.32 12.04
N ASN A 28 16.51 -6.08 10.98
CA ASN A 28 17.78 -6.79 10.82
C ASN A 28 18.83 -6.03 9.99
N ASN A 29 18.48 -4.86 9.46
CA ASN A 29 19.41 -3.97 8.75
C ASN A 29 19.24 -2.53 9.26
N PRO A 30 19.64 -2.24 10.51
CA PRO A 30 19.36 -0.95 11.15
C PRO A 30 20.13 0.23 10.54
N ASN A 31 21.09 -0.04 9.66
CA ASN A 31 21.78 0.97 8.87
C ASN A 31 20.99 1.40 7.62
N LEU A 32 19.88 0.73 7.29
CA LEU A 32 19.06 1.08 6.14
C LEU A 32 17.88 1.95 6.54
N LEU A 33 17.56 2.93 5.70
CA LEU A 33 16.35 3.73 5.77
C LEU A 33 15.54 3.53 4.49
N ILE A 34 14.35 2.96 4.64
CA ILE A 34 13.34 2.91 3.59
C ILE A 34 12.53 4.20 3.64
N VAL A 35 12.31 4.79 2.48
CA VAL A 35 11.46 5.96 2.30
C VAL A 35 10.45 5.67 1.18
N SER A 36 9.16 5.79 1.50
CA SER A 36 8.09 5.77 0.51
C SER A 36 7.67 7.18 0.11
N LEU A 37 7.44 7.40 -1.18
CA LEU A 37 6.91 8.63 -1.74
C LEU A 37 5.83 8.33 -2.78
N GLY A 38 4.60 8.73 -2.48
CA GLY A 38 3.48 8.66 -3.43
C GLY A 38 3.57 9.61 -4.62
N SER A 39 2.53 9.56 -5.45
CA SER A 39 2.41 10.29 -6.70
C SER A 39 2.07 11.78 -6.52
N ALA A 40 2.21 12.56 -7.59
CA ALA A 40 1.81 13.96 -7.61
C ALA A 40 0.29 14.19 -7.70
N GLY A 41 -0.50 13.15 -8.00
CA GLY A 41 -1.94 13.24 -8.12
C GLY A 41 -2.55 11.87 -8.40
N ASN A 42 -3.85 11.84 -8.72
CA ASN A 42 -4.55 10.57 -8.90
C ASN A 42 -3.96 9.72 -10.04
N ILE A 43 -3.61 10.36 -11.17
CA ILE A 43 -2.89 9.76 -12.30
C ILE A 43 -1.69 10.67 -12.62
N ASP A 44 -0.48 10.18 -12.39
CA ASP A 44 0.79 10.89 -12.54
C ASP A 44 1.61 10.21 -13.65
N ASN A 45 1.22 10.45 -14.90
CA ASN A 45 1.82 9.80 -16.09
C ASN A 45 3.36 9.76 -16.12
N PRO A 46 4.10 10.81 -15.68
CA PRO A 46 5.57 10.76 -15.59
C PRO A 46 6.13 9.58 -14.77
N THR A 47 5.38 9.06 -13.79
CA THR A 47 5.83 7.93 -12.93
C THR A 47 5.90 6.58 -13.65
N THR A 48 5.51 6.53 -14.93
CA THR A 48 5.86 5.40 -15.81
C THR A 48 7.38 5.20 -15.87
N GLU A 49 8.15 6.29 -15.71
CA GLU A 49 9.61 6.28 -15.58
C GLU A 49 9.99 6.44 -14.09
N LYS A 50 10.75 5.48 -13.54
CA LYS A 50 11.16 5.47 -12.13
C LYS A 50 12.04 6.66 -11.74
N GLU A 51 12.76 7.24 -12.70
CA GLU A 51 13.62 8.42 -12.55
C GLU A 51 12.83 9.67 -12.15
N THR A 52 11.51 9.67 -12.34
CA THR A 52 10.60 10.71 -11.84
C THR A 52 10.66 10.87 -10.32
N GLY A 53 11.04 9.81 -9.58
CA GLY A 53 11.22 9.87 -8.13
C GLY A 53 9.91 10.09 -7.36
N ARG A 54 8.79 9.55 -7.85
CA ARG A 54 7.47 9.54 -7.21
C ARG A 54 6.77 8.22 -7.50
N ALA A 55 5.74 7.89 -6.71
CA ALA A 55 5.06 6.60 -6.76
C ALA A 55 6.05 5.42 -6.63
N ILE A 56 6.93 5.52 -5.63
CA ILE A 56 8.13 4.70 -5.52
C ILE A 56 8.58 4.53 -4.07
N VAL A 57 9.15 3.37 -3.77
CA VAL A 57 9.81 3.08 -2.49
C VAL A 57 11.30 2.97 -2.76
N LYS A 58 12.11 3.65 -1.94
CA LYS A 58 13.57 3.67 -2.06
C LYS A 58 14.25 3.34 -0.73
N VAL A 59 15.49 2.87 -0.81
CA VAL A 59 16.31 2.55 0.36
C VAL A 59 17.63 3.32 0.29
N PHE A 60 18.06 3.79 1.45
CA PHE A 60 19.30 4.55 1.65
C PHE A 60 20.13 3.92 2.77
N ASP A 61 21.43 3.72 2.54
CA ASP A 61 22.36 3.25 3.57
C ASP A 61 22.84 4.44 4.41
N LEU A 62 22.35 4.53 5.63
CA LEU A 62 22.66 5.58 6.60
C LEU A 62 24.14 5.60 6.95
N SER A 63 24.82 4.45 6.93
CA SER A 63 26.25 4.34 7.23
C SER A 63 27.14 4.99 6.15
N LYS A 64 26.57 5.22 4.96
CA LYS A 64 27.24 5.81 3.80
C LYS A 64 26.68 7.18 3.41
N THR A 65 25.93 7.82 4.32
CA THR A 65 25.31 9.13 4.05
C THR A 65 26.38 10.15 3.64
N PRO A 66 26.29 10.72 2.42
CA PRO A 66 27.26 11.71 1.95
C PRO A 66 27.13 13.02 2.73
N ALA A 67 28.18 13.86 2.69
CA ALA A 67 28.10 15.20 3.24
C ALA A 67 26.95 15.98 2.59
N GLY A 68 25.97 16.41 3.40
CA GLY A 68 24.77 17.09 2.92
C GLY A 68 23.61 16.18 2.48
N GLY A 69 23.71 14.87 2.74
CA GLY A 69 22.63 13.89 2.57
C GLY A 69 22.41 13.41 1.13
N TRP A 70 21.79 12.23 1.02
CA TRP A 70 21.37 11.62 -0.24
C TRP A 70 20.33 12.46 -0.97
N THR A 71 20.39 12.49 -2.29
CA THR A 71 19.40 13.10 -3.19
C THR A 71 18.38 12.05 -3.60
N TYR A 72 17.14 12.18 -3.11
CA TYR A 72 16.10 11.16 -3.25
C TYR A 72 15.87 10.71 -4.69
N ASN A 73 15.77 11.64 -5.64
CA ASN A 73 15.43 11.32 -7.03
C ASN A 73 16.51 10.50 -7.73
N THR A 74 17.79 10.74 -7.42
CA THR A 74 18.93 10.22 -8.20
C THR A 74 19.78 9.19 -7.45
N GLU A 75 19.66 9.09 -6.14
CA GLU A 75 20.49 8.24 -5.29
C GLU A 75 19.64 7.29 -4.41
N GLY A 76 20.29 6.34 -3.73
CA GLY A 76 19.61 5.20 -3.13
C GLY A 76 19.16 4.18 -4.17
N TRP A 77 18.82 2.98 -3.74
CA TRP A 77 18.29 1.95 -4.65
C TRP A 77 16.78 1.84 -4.53
N PHE A 78 16.17 1.22 -5.54
CA PHE A 78 14.74 1.04 -5.61
C PHE A 78 14.30 -0.18 -4.81
N LEU A 79 13.11 -0.09 -4.23
CA LEU A 79 12.40 -1.19 -3.58
C LEU A 79 11.00 -1.33 -4.18
N GLY A 80 10.91 -1.19 -5.51
CA GLY A 80 9.67 -1.13 -6.27
C GLY A 80 9.26 0.28 -6.70
N TYR A 81 8.70 0.38 -7.91
CA TYR A 81 8.12 1.61 -8.47
C TYR A 81 6.79 1.33 -9.17
N GLY A 82 6.06 2.37 -9.54
CA GLY A 82 4.68 2.21 -9.99
C GLY A 82 3.76 1.81 -8.84
N LEU A 83 4.01 2.41 -7.68
CA LEU A 83 3.26 2.28 -6.45
C LEU A 83 2.63 3.65 -6.12
N ARG A 84 1.38 3.88 -6.51
CA ARG A 84 0.68 5.19 -6.44
C ARG A 84 0.95 5.93 -5.13
N ASN A 85 0.75 5.28 -3.99
CA ASN A 85 0.94 5.82 -2.66
C ASN A 85 1.04 4.69 -1.62
N GLU A 86 2.16 3.95 -1.66
CA GLU A 86 2.49 2.85 -0.73
C GLU A 86 2.81 3.38 0.68
N ILE A 87 1.78 3.72 1.48
CA ILE A 87 2.00 4.38 2.77
C ILE A 87 2.58 3.40 3.81
N GLY A 88 1.97 2.23 3.98
CA GLY A 88 2.39 1.31 5.02
C GLY A 88 3.58 0.46 4.55
N ILE A 89 4.66 0.42 5.35
CA ILE A 89 5.84 -0.42 5.11
C ILE A 89 6.00 -1.37 6.29
N ILE A 90 5.93 -2.67 6.02
CA ILE A 90 5.84 -3.73 7.02
C ILE A 90 6.94 -4.76 6.80
N PHE A 91 7.50 -5.29 7.89
CA PHE A 91 8.54 -6.32 7.86
C PHE A 91 8.02 -7.66 8.37
N ASP A 92 8.22 -8.73 7.60
CA ASP A 92 7.96 -10.09 8.07
C ASP A 92 9.12 -10.66 8.90
N GLY A 93 8.99 -11.92 9.33
CA GLY A 93 9.97 -12.59 10.18
C GLY A 93 11.32 -12.86 9.51
N ASN A 94 11.41 -12.72 8.20
CA ASN A 94 12.64 -12.81 7.43
C ASN A 94 13.23 -11.43 7.09
N ASN A 95 12.66 -10.34 7.64
CA ASN A 95 13.03 -8.97 7.33
C ASN A 95 12.72 -8.57 5.87
N MET A 96 11.82 -9.32 5.19
CA MET A 96 11.33 -8.94 3.87
C MET A 96 10.25 -7.87 4.01
N VAL A 97 10.20 -6.99 3.02
CA VAL A 97 9.31 -5.83 3.02
C VAL A 97 8.03 -6.15 2.28
N TRP A 98 6.94 -5.85 2.97
CA TRP A 98 5.58 -5.79 2.45
C TRP A 98 5.12 -4.35 2.48
N GLY A 99 4.35 -3.93 1.50
CA GLY A 99 3.73 -2.63 1.48
C GLY A 99 2.22 -2.72 1.31
N VAL A 100 1.52 -1.68 1.75
CA VAL A 100 0.09 -1.52 1.47
C VAL A 100 -0.18 -0.23 0.70
N GLU A 101 -0.97 -0.36 -0.36
CA GLU A 101 -1.18 0.66 -1.38
C GLU A 101 -2.53 1.37 -1.22
N ASN A 102 -2.54 2.68 -1.49
CA ASN A 102 -3.78 3.44 -1.73
C ASN A 102 -3.92 3.67 -3.25
N SER A 103 -4.80 2.90 -3.86
CA SER A 103 -4.99 2.83 -5.30
C SER A 103 -5.84 3.98 -5.86
N GLY A 104 -6.26 3.88 -7.12
CA GLY A 104 -6.82 4.99 -7.91
C GLY A 104 -8.22 5.46 -7.50
N ASP A 105 -8.48 6.75 -7.63
CA ASP A 105 -9.78 7.36 -7.40
C ASP A 105 -10.55 7.57 -8.73
N GLN A 106 -11.88 7.55 -8.67
CA GLN A 106 -12.80 7.94 -9.78
C GLN A 106 -12.48 7.29 -11.14
N LEU A 107 -12.01 6.04 -11.14
CA LEU A 107 -11.59 5.37 -12.36
C LEU A 107 -12.78 4.96 -13.23
N THR A 108 -12.63 5.16 -14.53
CA THR A 108 -13.53 4.62 -15.55
C THR A 108 -12.76 3.68 -16.49
N ARG A 109 -13.44 2.67 -17.04
CA ARG A 109 -12.91 1.75 -18.05
C ARG A 109 -13.43 2.15 -19.43
N ALA A 110 -12.53 2.52 -20.33
CA ALA A 110 -12.85 2.66 -21.74
C ALA A 110 -13.12 1.28 -22.36
N ILE A 111 -14.23 1.16 -23.09
CA ILE A 111 -14.65 -0.07 -23.78
C ILE A 111 -14.89 0.21 -25.26
N GLN A 112 -15.07 -0.85 -26.06
CA GLN A 112 -15.30 -0.73 -27.49
C GLN A 112 -16.47 0.21 -27.84
N GLY A 113 -16.35 0.91 -28.98
CA GLY A 113 -17.35 1.87 -29.44
C GLY A 113 -17.26 3.25 -28.78
N GLY A 114 -16.12 3.60 -28.18
CA GLY A 114 -15.87 4.93 -27.60
C GLY A 114 -16.65 5.20 -26.30
N ARG A 115 -17.17 4.15 -25.66
CA ARG A 115 -17.90 4.24 -24.39
C ARG A 115 -16.93 4.13 -23.22
N SER A 116 -17.31 4.72 -22.10
CA SER A 116 -16.60 4.58 -20.82
C SER A 116 -17.58 4.14 -19.75
N VAL A 117 -17.18 3.17 -18.95
CA VAL A 117 -17.97 2.61 -17.84
C VAL A 117 -17.32 3.07 -16.54
N ASP A 118 -18.11 3.66 -15.65
CA ASP A 118 -17.66 3.94 -14.30
C ASP A 118 -17.50 2.62 -13.54
N VAL A 119 -16.28 2.36 -13.05
CA VAL A 119 -15.94 1.16 -12.28
C VAL A 119 -15.54 1.50 -10.86
N HIS A 120 -15.56 2.77 -10.46
CA HIS A 120 -14.85 3.24 -9.28
C HIS A 120 -15.38 2.66 -7.96
N ILE A 121 -16.68 2.36 -7.85
CA ILE A 121 -17.27 2.01 -6.54
C ILE A 121 -16.58 0.79 -5.91
N ASP A 122 -16.22 -0.20 -6.73
CA ASP A 122 -15.59 -1.45 -6.28
C ASP A 122 -14.25 -1.75 -7.01
N ASN A 123 -13.72 -0.79 -7.76
CA ASN A 123 -12.38 -0.84 -8.36
C ASN A 123 -11.68 0.52 -8.29
N PRO A 124 -10.34 0.53 -8.33
CA PRO A 124 -9.46 -0.62 -8.20
C PRO A 124 -9.40 -1.11 -6.75
N ALA A 125 -9.01 -2.36 -6.55
CA ALA A 125 -8.70 -2.86 -5.22
C ALA A 125 -7.50 -2.10 -4.62
N GLU A 126 -7.50 -2.01 -3.29
CA GLU A 126 -6.29 -1.67 -2.54
C GLU A 126 -5.38 -2.91 -2.51
N GLU A 127 -4.09 -2.73 -2.24
CA GLU A 127 -3.10 -3.79 -2.50
C GLU A 127 -2.23 -4.09 -1.29
N LEU A 128 -1.86 -5.35 -1.14
CA LEU A 128 -0.73 -5.81 -0.35
C LEU A 128 0.36 -6.28 -1.32
N ASN A 129 1.44 -5.51 -1.41
CA ASN A 129 2.54 -5.76 -2.33
C ASN A 129 3.74 -6.38 -1.59
N TYR A 130 4.35 -7.41 -2.17
CA TYR A 130 5.62 -7.94 -1.70
C TYR A 130 6.76 -7.18 -2.39
N LEU A 131 7.53 -6.41 -1.63
CA LEU A 131 8.62 -5.57 -2.15
C LEU A 131 10.00 -6.25 -2.01
N GLY A 132 10.11 -7.26 -1.14
CA GLY A 132 11.27 -8.14 -1.04
C GLY A 132 12.35 -7.69 -0.05
N ASP A 133 13.58 -8.12 -0.32
CA ASP A 133 14.73 -7.92 0.57
C ASP A 133 15.22 -6.46 0.48
N PRO A 134 15.15 -5.66 1.58
CA PRO A 134 15.50 -4.24 1.53
C PRO A 134 16.99 -4.00 1.29
N SER A 135 17.84 -5.02 1.42
CA SER A 135 19.27 -4.92 1.11
C SER A 135 19.61 -5.06 -0.38
N LYS A 136 18.60 -5.37 -1.23
CA LYS A 136 18.77 -5.57 -2.67
C LYS A 136 17.91 -4.57 -3.46
N SER A 137 18.37 -4.19 -4.65
CA SER A 137 17.53 -3.40 -5.56
C SER A 137 16.37 -4.25 -6.08
N ASN A 138 15.16 -3.73 -5.95
CA ASN A 138 13.98 -4.20 -6.64
C ASN A 138 13.57 -3.15 -7.67
N GLU A 139 13.85 -3.46 -8.93
CA GLU A 139 13.56 -2.62 -10.11
C GLU A 139 12.19 -2.94 -10.73
N GLN A 140 11.36 -3.75 -10.06
CA GLN A 140 10.06 -4.17 -10.59
C GLN A 140 9.03 -3.04 -10.59
N TRP A 141 8.18 -3.07 -11.61
CA TRP A 141 7.07 -2.15 -11.79
C TRP A 141 5.77 -2.79 -11.29
N TYR A 142 5.05 -2.11 -10.40
CA TYR A 142 3.82 -2.61 -9.79
C TYR A 142 2.55 -2.11 -10.50
N GLY A 143 2.71 -1.33 -11.57
CA GLY A 143 1.66 -1.09 -12.56
C GLY A 143 1.12 0.34 -12.64
N TYR A 144 1.15 1.12 -11.56
CA TYR A 144 0.77 2.53 -11.62
C TYR A 144 1.71 3.29 -12.58
N PRO A 145 1.21 4.25 -13.41
CA PRO A 145 -0.13 4.83 -13.43
C PRO A 145 -1.11 4.20 -14.44
N THR A 146 -0.74 3.07 -15.05
CA THR A 146 -1.45 2.53 -16.23
C THR A 146 -2.26 1.27 -15.90
N CYS A 147 -1.71 0.40 -15.06
CA CYS A 147 -2.29 -0.84 -14.57
C CYS A 147 -2.88 -0.63 -13.18
N TRP A 148 -4.06 -1.21 -12.96
CA TRP A 148 -4.80 -1.11 -11.71
C TRP A 148 -5.35 -2.48 -11.33
N THR A 149 -5.47 -2.76 -10.04
CA THR A 149 -5.92 -4.08 -9.59
C THR A 149 -7.45 -4.21 -9.59
N VAL A 150 -7.95 -5.32 -10.11
CA VAL A 150 -9.37 -5.69 -10.11
C VAL A 150 -9.82 -6.05 -8.70
N GLY A 151 -10.82 -5.33 -8.19
CA GLY A 151 -11.55 -5.60 -6.95
C GLY A 151 -12.89 -6.28 -7.17
N ASP A 152 -13.72 -5.76 -8.08
CA ASP A 152 -14.93 -6.42 -8.54
C ASP A 152 -14.89 -6.62 -10.07
N PRO A 153 -14.68 -7.85 -10.56
CA PRO A 153 -14.63 -8.12 -11.99
C PRO A 153 -16.00 -7.95 -12.68
N SER A 154 -17.12 -7.97 -11.96
CA SER A 154 -18.47 -7.97 -12.55
C SER A 154 -18.84 -6.65 -13.23
N VAL A 155 -18.22 -5.54 -12.82
CA VAL A 155 -18.46 -4.21 -13.40
C VAL A 155 -17.57 -3.90 -14.62
N ILE A 156 -16.60 -4.76 -14.93
CA ILE A 156 -15.72 -4.62 -16.09
C ILE A 156 -16.33 -5.38 -17.28
N ALA A 157 -17.08 -4.66 -18.12
CA ALA A 157 -18.00 -5.25 -19.08
C ALA A 157 -17.34 -5.86 -20.34
N ASP A 158 -16.12 -5.47 -20.68
CA ASP A 158 -15.49 -5.82 -21.96
C ASP A 158 -14.57 -7.04 -21.89
N LYS A 159 -14.24 -7.52 -20.69
CA LYS A 159 -13.38 -8.68 -20.48
C LYS A 159 -13.63 -9.32 -19.11
N THR A 160 -13.53 -10.64 -19.04
CA THR A 160 -13.61 -11.37 -17.77
C THR A 160 -12.27 -11.32 -17.04
N PHE A 161 -12.31 -10.88 -15.80
CA PHE A 161 -11.17 -10.85 -14.88
C PHE A 161 -11.45 -11.68 -13.62
N LYS A 162 -10.38 -11.93 -12.87
CA LYS A 162 -10.43 -12.37 -11.48
C LYS A 162 -9.97 -11.24 -10.57
N ILE A 163 -10.38 -11.28 -9.30
CA ILE A 163 -9.84 -10.42 -8.24
C ILE A 163 -8.30 -10.55 -8.23
N GLY A 164 -7.60 -9.45 -7.98
CA GLY A 164 -6.13 -9.45 -7.88
C GLY A 164 -5.40 -9.51 -9.23
N GLN A 165 -6.11 -9.65 -10.36
CA GLN A 165 -5.53 -9.36 -11.67
C GLN A 165 -5.44 -7.86 -11.89
N GLN A 166 -4.54 -7.41 -12.78
CA GLN A 166 -4.45 -6.01 -13.15
C GLN A 166 -5.08 -5.74 -14.53
N PHE A 167 -5.67 -4.55 -14.68
CA PHE A 167 -6.36 -4.07 -15.88
C PHE A 167 -5.96 -2.63 -16.21
N VAL A 168 -6.14 -2.22 -17.47
CA VAL A 168 -5.82 -0.87 -17.95
C VAL A 168 -7.08 -0.02 -18.07
N ILE A 169 -7.11 1.21 -17.60
CA ILE A 169 -8.34 2.04 -17.71
C ILE A 169 -8.65 2.47 -19.15
N THR A 170 -7.63 2.66 -19.98
CA THR A 170 -7.75 3.06 -21.40
C THR A 170 -6.89 2.16 -22.30
N PRO A 171 -7.27 0.89 -22.48
CA PRO A 171 -6.50 -0.04 -23.30
C PRO A 171 -6.44 0.43 -24.75
N ASN A 172 -5.30 0.26 -25.40
CA ASN A 172 -5.08 0.64 -26.79
C ASN A 172 -4.13 -0.36 -27.49
N ALA A 173 -3.83 -0.12 -28.77
CA ALA A 173 -3.04 -1.04 -29.58
C ALA A 173 -1.59 -1.25 -29.12
N THR A 174 -1.01 -0.34 -28.34
CA THR A 174 0.38 -0.43 -27.85
C THR A 174 0.47 -0.83 -26.38
N PHE A 175 -0.60 -0.65 -25.60
CA PHE A 175 -0.68 -1.07 -24.22
C PHE A 175 -2.12 -1.41 -23.83
N ASP A 176 -2.32 -2.68 -23.46
CA ASP A 176 -3.61 -3.26 -23.09
C ASP A 176 -3.46 -4.14 -21.83
N ASP A 177 -4.53 -4.86 -21.46
CA ASP A 177 -4.50 -5.72 -20.27
C ASP A 177 -3.49 -6.87 -20.37
N ALA A 178 -3.19 -7.36 -21.58
CA ALA A 178 -2.18 -8.40 -21.77
C ALA A 178 -0.77 -7.82 -21.59
N SER A 179 -0.54 -6.62 -22.11
CA SER A 179 0.69 -5.85 -21.90
C SER A 179 0.92 -5.55 -20.43
N CYS A 180 -0.15 -5.18 -19.72
CA CYS A 180 -0.16 -4.98 -18.28
C CYS A 180 0.27 -6.25 -17.54
N ALA A 181 -0.47 -7.35 -17.71
CA ALA A 181 -0.20 -8.62 -17.06
C ALA A 181 1.20 -9.20 -17.35
N ALA A 182 1.80 -8.86 -18.48
CA ALA A 182 3.15 -9.31 -18.85
C ALA A 182 4.28 -8.46 -18.24
N LYS A 183 4.00 -7.22 -17.82
CA LYS A 183 5.03 -6.24 -17.42
C LYS A 183 4.95 -5.84 -15.95
N SER A 184 3.76 -5.78 -15.38
CA SER A 184 3.57 -5.37 -13.99
C SER A 184 3.60 -6.56 -13.04
N VAL A 185 3.98 -6.29 -11.79
CA VAL A 185 3.85 -7.21 -10.67
C VAL A 185 2.47 -7.00 -10.05
N PRO A 186 1.58 -8.00 -10.07
CA PRO A 186 0.29 -7.89 -9.40
C PRO A 186 0.46 -7.95 -7.88
N PRO A 187 -0.53 -7.49 -7.12
CA PRO A 187 -0.46 -7.57 -5.67
C PRO A 187 -0.59 -9.02 -5.20
N ARG A 188 -0.01 -9.33 -4.04
CA ARG A 188 -0.12 -10.69 -3.48
C ARG A 188 -1.49 -10.92 -2.83
N LEU A 189 -2.13 -9.87 -2.33
CA LEU A 189 -3.49 -9.90 -1.82
C LEU A 189 -4.18 -8.56 -2.12
N SER A 190 -5.47 -8.62 -2.40
CA SER A 190 -6.30 -7.43 -2.61
C SER A 190 -7.17 -7.12 -1.39
N MET A 191 -7.34 -5.83 -1.13
CA MET A 191 -8.24 -5.27 -0.13
C MET A 191 -9.34 -4.46 -0.82
N ARG A 192 -10.47 -4.27 -0.14
CA ARG A 192 -11.62 -3.61 -0.77
C ARG A 192 -11.27 -2.18 -1.20
N ALA A 193 -11.65 -1.83 -2.43
CA ALA A 193 -11.44 -0.52 -3.03
C ALA A 193 -11.80 0.63 -2.07
N HIS A 194 -10.95 1.66 -2.04
CA HIS A 194 -11.10 2.88 -1.23
C HIS A 194 -10.98 2.68 0.28
N SER A 195 -10.61 1.49 0.78
CA SER A 195 -10.47 1.28 2.23
C SER A 195 -9.26 2.01 2.82
N ALA A 196 -8.35 2.50 1.99
CA ALA A 196 -7.20 3.34 2.33
C ALA A 196 -6.28 2.74 3.41
N PRO A 197 -5.54 1.65 3.11
CA PRO A 197 -4.62 1.07 4.07
C PRO A 197 -3.44 2.01 4.35
N ILE A 198 -3.11 2.27 5.62
CA ILE A 198 -2.10 3.28 5.99
C ILE A 198 -0.89 2.71 6.73
N ASP A 199 -1.07 1.69 7.56
CA ASP A 199 0.03 1.04 8.27
C ASP A 199 -0.31 -0.44 8.52
N GLY A 200 0.71 -1.22 8.88
CA GLY A 200 0.50 -2.58 9.32
C GLY A 200 1.65 -3.09 10.18
N LYS A 201 1.37 -4.12 10.99
CA LYS A 201 2.36 -4.85 11.78
C LYS A 201 1.98 -6.32 11.90
N PHE A 202 2.98 -7.18 11.79
CA PHE A 202 2.83 -8.59 12.15
C PHE A 202 2.68 -8.77 13.66
N ASP A 203 1.96 -9.82 14.05
CA ASP A 203 2.08 -10.35 15.41
C ASP A 203 3.46 -10.95 15.68
N LYS A 204 3.73 -11.26 16.94
CA LYS A 204 5.04 -11.75 17.41
C LYS A 204 5.54 -12.99 16.66
N ASP A 205 4.61 -13.86 16.25
CA ASP A 205 4.93 -15.13 15.57
C ASP A 205 4.85 -15.01 14.04
N TYR A 206 4.57 -13.82 13.49
CA TYR A 206 4.41 -13.57 12.06
C TYR A 206 3.33 -14.43 11.38
N LYS A 207 2.36 -14.90 12.16
CA LYS A 207 1.21 -15.68 11.67
C LYS A 207 0.09 -14.78 11.17
N ASN A 208 0.11 -13.52 11.54
CA ASN A 208 -0.95 -12.59 11.19
C ASN A 208 -0.39 -11.19 10.95
N LEU A 209 -0.76 -10.60 9.83
CA LEU A 209 -0.54 -9.19 9.54
C LEU A 209 -1.79 -8.41 9.92
N TYR A 210 -1.65 -7.38 10.75
CA TYR A 210 -2.72 -6.45 11.06
C TYR A 210 -2.52 -5.17 10.26
N VAL A 211 -3.58 -4.68 9.61
CA VAL A 211 -3.52 -3.50 8.73
C VAL A 211 -4.59 -2.50 9.15
N SER A 212 -4.22 -1.24 9.28
CA SER A 212 -5.13 -0.13 9.50
C SER A 212 -5.73 0.35 8.18
N LEU A 213 -7.06 0.31 8.08
CA LEU A 213 -7.84 0.81 6.95
C LEU A 213 -8.48 2.14 7.34
N HIS A 214 -7.93 3.24 6.84
CA HIS A 214 -8.22 4.61 7.26
C HIS A 214 -9.63 5.10 6.89
N GLY A 215 -10.23 4.46 5.87
CA GLY A 215 -11.60 4.72 5.47
C GLY A 215 -11.74 5.59 4.22
N SER A 216 -12.74 5.22 3.41
CA SER A 216 -13.00 5.80 2.10
C SER A 216 -13.55 7.21 2.16
N TRP A 217 -13.12 8.04 1.21
CA TRP A 217 -13.81 9.27 0.81
C TRP A 217 -14.52 9.13 -0.55
N ASN A 218 -13.95 8.34 -1.46
CA ASN A 218 -14.40 8.18 -2.85
C ASN A 218 -15.27 6.92 -3.07
N ARG A 219 -16.17 6.61 -2.12
CA ARG A 219 -17.07 5.46 -2.23
C ARG A 219 -18.38 5.69 -1.48
N GLN A 220 -19.50 5.25 -2.06
CA GLN A 220 -20.80 5.19 -1.38
C GLN A 220 -21.46 3.83 -1.61
N PRO A 221 -21.84 3.07 -0.56
CA PRO A 221 -21.60 3.35 0.87
C PRO A 221 -20.10 3.37 1.23
N ALA A 222 -19.74 3.99 2.34
CA ALA A 222 -18.34 4.03 2.79
C ALA A 222 -17.80 2.64 3.16
N THR A 223 -16.46 2.48 3.13
CA THR A 223 -15.75 1.26 3.52
C THR A 223 -14.43 1.61 4.23
N GLY A 224 -13.83 0.66 4.95
CA GLY A 224 -12.63 0.85 5.77
C GLY A 224 -12.99 1.21 7.21
N TYR A 225 -12.39 2.27 7.76
CA TYR A 225 -12.65 2.73 9.15
C TYR A 225 -12.48 1.59 10.18
N LYS A 226 -11.44 0.78 10.00
CA LYS A 226 -11.24 -0.47 10.73
C LYS A 226 -9.78 -0.94 10.75
N VAL A 227 -9.48 -1.90 11.62
CA VAL A 227 -8.27 -2.72 11.57
C VAL A 227 -8.67 -4.12 11.13
N ILE A 228 -7.97 -4.66 10.13
CA ILE A 228 -8.14 -6.03 9.65
C ILE A 228 -6.97 -6.92 10.07
N GLN A 229 -7.20 -8.23 10.07
CA GLN A 229 -6.21 -9.27 10.25
C GLN A 229 -6.15 -10.14 9.00
N ILE A 230 -4.99 -10.18 8.35
CA ILE A 230 -4.64 -11.04 7.23
C ILE A 230 -3.86 -12.24 7.77
N PRO A 231 -4.37 -13.49 7.67
CA PRO A 231 -3.63 -14.67 8.06
C PRO A 231 -2.43 -14.91 7.14
N PHE A 232 -1.28 -15.22 7.74
CA PHE A 232 -0.04 -15.57 7.08
C PHE A 232 0.43 -16.96 7.51
N THR A 233 1.20 -17.59 6.64
CA THR A 233 1.89 -18.85 6.94
C THR A 233 3.34 -18.76 6.49
N LYS A 234 4.17 -19.63 7.06
CA LYS A 234 5.50 -19.91 6.53
C LYS A 234 5.38 -21.05 5.51
N LEU A 235 5.93 -20.86 4.32
CA LEU A 235 5.99 -21.85 3.25
C LEU A 235 7.15 -22.83 3.48
N GLU A 236 7.21 -23.90 2.68
CA GLU A 236 8.30 -24.90 2.74
C GLU A 236 9.69 -24.30 2.44
N ASP A 237 9.74 -23.23 1.65
CA ASP A 237 10.98 -22.48 1.35
C ASP A 237 11.27 -21.38 2.38
N GLU A 238 10.64 -21.45 3.55
CA GLU A 238 10.77 -20.55 4.69
C GLU A 238 10.28 -19.12 4.44
N ARG A 239 9.70 -18.79 3.28
CA ARG A 239 9.09 -17.48 3.03
C ARG A 239 7.76 -17.34 3.77
N TYR A 240 7.41 -16.11 4.17
CA TYR A 240 6.08 -15.80 4.68
C TYR A 240 5.17 -15.44 3.52
N ASP A 241 3.90 -15.85 3.58
CA ASP A 241 2.92 -15.57 2.53
C ASP A 241 1.50 -15.54 3.11
N PRO A 242 0.57 -14.72 2.57
CA PRO A 242 -0.84 -14.80 2.96
C PRO A 242 -1.38 -16.21 2.73
N VAL A 243 -2.18 -16.71 3.69
CA VAL A 243 -2.81 -18.03 3.57
C VAL A 243 -3.76 -18.07 2.37
N ALA A 244 -4.47 -16.98 2.11
CA ALA A 244 -5.38 -16.86 0.99
C ALA A 244 -4.61 -16.78 -0.35
N PRO A 245 -5.12 -17.41 -1.43
CA PRO A 245 -4.57 -17.22 -2.77
C PRO A 245 -4.76 -15.77 -3.25
N GLN A 246 -4.01 -15.38 -4.28
CA GLN A 246 -4.04 -14.00 -4.81
C GLN A 246 -5.43 -13.59 -5.32
N ASP A 247 -6.19 -14.52 -5.91
CA ASP A 247 -7.52 -14.28 -6.46
C ASP A 247 -8.67 -14.54 -5.47
N ALA A 248 -8.35 -14.66 -4.17
CA ALA A 248 -9.33 -14.91 -3.13
C ALA A 248 -10.35 -13.75 -3.03
N PRO A 249 -11.62 -14.06 -2.78
CA PRO A 249 -12.59 -13.08 -2.29
C PRO A 249 -12.08 -12.41 -1.01
N PHE A 250 -12.41 -11.13 -0.82
CA PHE A 250 -11.98 -10.36 0.36
C PHE A 250 -12.32 -11.03 1.71
N SER A 251 -13.47 -11.70 1.79
CA SER A 251 -13.92 -12.43 2.99
C SER A 251 -13.05 -13.64 3.37
N GLU A 252 -12.25 -14.13 2.44
CA GLU A 252 -11.29 -15.23 2.67
C GLU A 252 -9.87 -14.69 2.90
N GLY A 253 -9.57 -13.48 2.41
CA GLY A 253 -8.27 -12.83 2.57
C GLY A 253 -8.01 -12.27 3.96
N TYR A 254 -9.04 -11.72 4.62
CA TYR A 254 -8.91 -11.08 5.92
C TYR A 254 -10.21 -11.03 6.70
N LYS A 255 -10.10 -10.67 7.98
CA LYS A 255 -11.25 -10.42 8.87
C LYS A 255 -11.06 -9.13 9.68
N ASP A 256 -12.17 -8.57 10.15
CA ASP A 256 -12.18 -7.34 10.95
C ASP A 256 -11.81 -7.63 12.42
N ILE A 257 -11.09 -6.70 13.05
CA ILE A 257 -10.61 -6.79 14.45
C ILE A 257 -11.10 -5.63 15.30
N LEU A 258 -11.05 -4.42 14.75
CA LEU A 258 -11.60 -3.19 15.33
C LEU A 258 -12.36 -2.50 14.22
N TRP A 259 -13.64 -2.18 14.38
CA TRP A 259 -14.44 -1.56 13.33
C TRP A 259 -15.50 -0.62 13.94
N THR A 260 -15.97 0.33 13.13
CA THR A 260 -17.09 1.19 13.53
C THR A 260 -18.43 0.52 13.23
N GLN A 261 -19.41 0.68 14.11
CA GLN A 261 -20.79 0.26 13.81
C GLN A 261 -21.34 1.11 12.64
N ASN A 262 -21.99 0.47 11.67
CA ASN A 262 -22.54 1.13 10.47
C ASN A 262 -21.47 1.81 9.58
N GLU A 263 -20.40 1.10 9.25
CA GLU A 263 -19.31 1.52 8.36
C GLU A 263 -19.78 2.26 7.09
N GLY A 264 -20.89 1.83 6.48
CA GLY A 264 -21.41 2.44 5.27
C GLY A 264 -21.83 3.91 5.40
N SER A 265 -22.05 4.40 6.62
CA SER A 265 -22.40 5.80 6.93
C SER A 265 -21.21 6.61 7.46
N CYS A 266 -20.02 6.02 7.51
CA CYS A 266 -18.84 6.68 8.04
C CYS A 266 -18.33 7.82 7.15
N SER A 267 -17.72 8.79 7.81
CA SER A 267 -16.95 9.86 7.19
C SER A 267 -15.70 10.16 8.00
N SER A 268 -14.81 10.97 7.46
CA SER A 268 -13.57 11.39 8.13
C SER A 268 -13.79 12.14 9.45
N ALA A 269 -15.01 12.59 9.74
CA ALA A 269 -15.36 13.36 10.93
C ALA A 269 -16.17 12.58 11.97
N THR A 270 -16.70 11.40 11.62
CA THR A 270 -17.75 10.72 12.41
C THR A 270 -17.37 9.33 12.91
N CYS A 271 -16.33 8.72 12.32
CA CYS A 271 -15.89 7.36 12.65
C CYS A 271 -14.41 7.33 12.98
N LEU A 272 -13.99 6.23 13.61
CA LEU A 272 -12.58 5.95 13.88
C LEU A 272 -11.81 5.85 12.55
N ARG A 273 -10.62 6.43 12.47
CA ARG A 273 -9.76 6.46 11.28
C ARG A 273 -8.38 5.91 11.59
N PRO A 274 -8.20 4.57 11.57
CA PRO A 274 -6.96 3.93 11.98
C PRO A 274 -5.78 4.39 11.13
N THR A 275 -4.70 4.78 11.79
CA THR A 275 -3.42 5.18 11.19
C THR A 275 -2.30 4.27 11.69
N GLY A 276 -1.34 4.79 12.45
CA GLY A 276 -0.21 4.02 12.97
C GLY A 276 -0.65 2.87 13.87
N ILE A 277 -0.06 1.71 13.67
CA ILE A 277 -0.30 0.50 14.45
C ILE A 277 1.01 -0.07 14.97
N THR A 278 1.03 -0.49 16.24
CA THR A 278 2.21 -1.12 16.84
C THR A 278 1.85 -2.08 17.96
N TRP A 279 2.71 -3.05 18.20
CA TRP A 279 2.59 -3.99 19.31
C TRP A 279 3.42 -3.52 20.50
N HIS A 280 2.92 -3.76 21.71
CA HIS A 280 3.77 -3.81 22.88
C HIS A 280 4.87 -4.88 22.66
N PRO A 281 6.13 -4.69 23.12
CA PRO A 281 7.23 -5.61 22.82
C PRO A 281 7.00 -7.09 23.20
N ASP A 282 6.15 -7.35 24.19
CA ASP A 282 5.78 -8.72 24.59
C ASP A 282 4.67 -9.35 23.74
N GLY A 283 4.04 -8.59 22.83
CA GLY A 283 2.93 -9.01 21.98
C GLY A 283 1.56 -9.06 22.67
N SER A 284 1.44 -8.62 23.93
CA SER A 284 0.20 -8.71 24.71
C SER A 284 -0.89 -7.73 24.29
N ARG A 285 -0.48 -6.58 23.74
CA ARG A 285 -1.35 -5.43 23.45
C ARG A 285 -0.94 -4.78 22.14
N MET A 286 -1.92 -4.38 21.34
CA MET A 286 -1.74 -3.59 20.13
C MET A 286 -2.26 -2.18 20.37
N TYR A 287 -1.51 -1.19 19.91
CA TYR A 287 -1.87 0.22 19.95
C TYR A 287 -2.25 0.64 18.53
N VAL A 288 -3.38 1.33 18.41
CA VAL A 288 -3.90 1.85 17.13
C VAL A 288 -4.20 3.33 17.30
N ALA A 289 -3.48 4.18 16.58
CA ALA A 289 -3.79 5.59 16.54
C ALA A 289 -4.97 5.84 15.58
N SER A 290 -5.82 6.80 15.92
CA SER A 290 -6.85 7.33 15.03
C SER A 290 -6.67 8.82 14.90
N ASP A 291 -6.37 9.30 13.70
CA ASP A 291 -6.37 10.73 13.43
C ASP A 291 -7.82 11.22 13.18
N GLY A 292 -7.96 12.48 12.75
CA GLY A 292 -9.26 13.12 12.55
C GLY A 292 -9.62 14.07 13.70
N SER A 293 -10.92 14.28 13.92
CA SER A 293 -11.44 15.28 14.85
C SER A 293 -11.20 14.95 16.33
N SER A 294 -11.07 13.68 16.69
CA SER A 294 -10.94 13.21 18.08
C SER A 294 -9.48 12.97 18.53
N GLY A 295 -8.57 12.61 17.62
CA GLY A 295 -7.15 12.36 17.92
C GLY A 295 -6.94 11.29 19.00
N GLU A 296 -7.33 10.05 18.72
CA GLU A 296 -7.45 8.99 19.72
C GLU A 296 -6.32 7.95 19.64
N LEU A 297 -6.10 7.23 20.75
CA LEU A 297 -5.23 6.06 20.81
C LEU A 297 -6.00 4.90 21.46
N TYR A 298 -6.16 3.82 20.72
CA TYR A 298 -6.83 2.60 21.16
C TYR A 298 -5.81 1.56 21.60
N ILE A 299 -6.16 0.79 22.64
CA ILE A 299 -5.40 -0.39 23.08
C ILE A 299 -6.29 -1.61 22.89
N LEU A 300 -5.82 -2.55 22.07
CA LEU A 300 -6.49 -3.82 21.79
C LEU A 300 -5.71 -4.94 22.48
N TYR A 301 -6.42 -5.85 23.12
CA TYR A 301 -5.85 -7.04 23.77
C TYR A 301 -6.83 -8.19 23.66
N LYS A 302 -6.31 -9.42 23.68
CA LYS A 302 -7.13 -10.62 23.73
C LYS A 302 -7.63 -10.80 25.16
N ALA A 303 -8.95 -10.87 25.32
CA ALA A 303 -9.60 -11.18 26.60
C ALA A 303 -9.33 -12.63 27.03
#